data_AF-A0A9X3HY38-F1
#
_entry.id   AF-A0A9X3HY38-F1
#
_cell.length_a   1.000
_cell.length_b   1.000
_cell.length_c   1.000
_cell.angle_alpha   90.00
_cell.angle_beta   90.00
_cell.angle_gamma   90.00
#
_symmetry.space_group_name_H-M   'P 1'
#
loop_
_entity.id
_entity.type
_entity.pdbx_description
1 polymer ?
#
loop_
_entity_poly.entity_id
_entity_poly.type
_entity_poly.pdbx_seq_one_letter_code
_entity_poly.pdbx_strand_id
1 'polypeptide(L)'
;MDNEFILQAYWDYHAGRITEDSWKSERSKAKVAANKALSQNDTAKVLSILFSRLYTLRNQLIHGGATYLSSANRQQLKDCCGILEKLVPSIIEIMMDSADKIWGEAVYPLINNN
;
A
#
# COMPACT_ATOMS: atom_id res chain seq x y z
N MET A 1 -6.13 6.18 9.84
CA MET A 1 -6.54 5.23 8.77
C MET A 1 -7.57 5.84 7.80
N ASP A 2 -7.97 7.11 7.95
CA ASP A 2 -9.15 7.70 7.29
C ASP A 2 -8.88 8.45 5.98
N ASN A 3 -7.64 8.42 5.49
CA ASN A 3 -7.24 9.11 4.27
C ASN A 3 -7.83 8.41 3.04
N GLU A 4 -8.78 9.07 2.35
CA GLU A 4 -9.49 8.53 1.20
C GLU A 4 -8.62 8.47 -0.06
N PHE A 5 -7.62 9.36 -0.18
CA PHE A 5 -6.74 9.47 -1.35
C PHE A 5 -5.80 8.27 -1.56
N ILE A 6 -5.77 7.32 -0.62
CA ILE A 6 -5.02 6.05 -0.71
C ILE A 6 -5.94 4.84 -0.82
N LEU A 7 -7.24 5.06 -1.06
CA LEU A 7 -8.22 4.02 -1.34
C LEU A 7 -8.53 4.01 -2.84
N GLN A 8 -8.31 2.88 -3.50
CA GLN A 8 -8.54 2.76 -4.94
C GLN A 8 -9.97 3.13 -5.36
N ALA A 9 -10.97 2.76 -4.54
CA ALA A 9 -12.38 3.06 -4.80
C ALA A 9 -12.68 4.58 -4.87
N TYR A 10 -11.89 5.44 -4.20
CA TYR A 10 -12.02 6.90 -4.34
C TYR A 10 -11.73 7.33 -5.77
N TRP A 11 -10.62 6.81 -6.31
CA TRP A 11 -10.17 7.11 -7.66
C TRP A 11 -11.05 6.44 -8.72
N ASP A 12 -11.60 5.27 -8.44
CA ASP A 12 -12.54 4.60 -9.33
C ASP A 12 -13.83 5.42 -9.49
N TYR A 13 -14.33 6.02 -8.40
CA TYR A 13 -15.47 6.94 -8.47
C TYR A 13 -15.14 8.18 -9.29
N HIS A 14 -14.01 8.84 -9.02
CA HIS A 14 -13.60 10.03 -9.78
C HIS A 14 -13.27 9.75 -11.25
N ALA A 15 -12.92 8.51 -11.60
CA ALA A 15 -12.77 8.03 -12.97
C ALA A 15 -14.10 7.62 -13.64
N GLY A 16 -15.24 7.73 -12.94
CA GLY A 16 -16.55 7.34 -13.45
C GLY A 16 -16.77 5.83 -13.57
N ARG A 17 -15.92 5.01 -12.92
CA ARG A 17 -15.98 3.54 -12.99
C ARG A 17 -16.98 2.92 -12.02
N ILE A 18 -17.27 3.60 -10.92
CA ILE A 18 -18.25 3.17 -9.91
C ILE A 18 -19.11 4.34 -9.45
N THR A 19 -20.24 4.04 -8.81
CA THR A 19 -21.14 5.06 -8.25
C THR A 19 -20.58 5.64 -6.94
N GLU A 20 -21.04 6.83 -6.57
CA GLU A 20 -20.67 7.46 -5.30
C GLU A 20 -21.05 6.59 -4.09
N ASP A 21 -22.24 5.96 -4.12
CA ASP A 21 -22.70 5.06 -3.08
C ASP A 21 -21.81 3.82 -2.93
N SER A 22 -21.37 3.24 -4.06
CA SER A 22 -20.43 2.12 -4.05
C SER A 22 -19.11 2.50 -3.39
N TRP A 23 -18.55 3.65 -3.78
CA TRP A 23 -17.33 4.18 -3.17
C TRP A 23 -17.50 4.40 -1.66
N LYS A 24 -18.56 5.11 -1.23
CA LYS A 24 -18.83 5.39 0.20
C LYS A 24 -19.00 4.10 1.02
N SER A 25 -19.64 3.09 0.44
CA SER A 25 -19.79 1.77 1.06
C SER A 25 -18.43 1.10 1.27
N GLU A 26 -17.59 1.06 0.23
CA GLU A 26 -16.24 0.48 0.33
C GLU A 26 -15.34 1.24 1.31
N ARG A 27 -15.43 2.58 1.35
CA ARG A 27 -14.73 3.39 2.36
C ARG A 27 -15.12 2.98 3.78
N SER A 28 -16.43 2.84 4.03
CA SER A 28 -16.94 2.46 5.35
C SER A 28 -16.45 1.07 5.75
N LYS A 29 -16.54 0.09 4.85
CA LYS A 29 -16.02 -1.27 5.07
C LYS A 29 -14.52 -1.27 5.35
N ALA A 30 -13.74 -0.53 4.57
CA ALA A 30 -12.29 -0.43 4.74
C ALA A 30 -11.91 0.17 6.11
N LYS A 31 -12.66 1.18 6.58
CA LYS A 31 -12.48 1.78 7.90
C LYS A 31 -12.77 0.78 9.03
N VAL A 32 -13.91 0.08 8.95
CA VAL A 32 -14.28 -0.94 9.94
C VAL A 32 -13.26 -2.08 9.97
N ALA A 33 -12.84 -2.58 8.80
CA ALA A 33 -11.86 -3.65 8.70
C ALA A 33 -10.50 -3.25 9.31
N ALA A 34 -10.02 -2.04 9.02
CA ALA A 34 -8.78 -1.53 9.56
C ALA A 34 -8.81 -1.39 11.08
N ASN A 35 -9.88 -0.80 11.63
CA ASN A 35 -10.03 -0.62 13.07
C ASN A 35 -10.17 -1.96 13.80
N LYS A 36 -10.94 -2.89 13.22
CA LYS A 36 -11.08 -4.25 13.77
C LYS A 36 -9.73 -4.97 13.80
N ALA A 37 -8.99 -4.97 12.70
CA ALA A 37 -7.68 -5.62 12.61
C ALA A 37 -6.70 -5.04 13.65
N LEU A 38 -6.66 -3.71 13.79
CA LEU A 38 -5.85 -3.04 14.82
C LEU A 38 -6.28 -3.45 16.24
N SER A 39 -7.58 -3.44 16.55
CA SER A 39 -8.08 -3.80 17.89
C SER A 39 -7.79 -5.25 18.27
N GLN A 40 -7.67 -6.13 17.27
CA GLN A 40 -7.42 -7.56 17.46
C GLN A 40 -5.93 -7.91 17.41
N ASN A 41 -5.04 -6.93 17.21
CA ASN A 41 -3.62 -7.14 16.92
C ASN A 41 -3.40 -8.13 15.76
N ASP A 42 -4.30 -8.10 14.76
CA ASP A 42 -4.18 -8.92 13.56
C ASP A 42 -3.16 -8.26 12.60
N THR A 43 -1.88 -8.48 12.90
CA THR A 43 -0.76 -7.87 12.17
C THR A 43 -0.80 -8.21 10.68
N ALA A 44 -1.13 -9.45 10.32
CA ALA A 44 -1.21 -9.87 8.92
C ALA A 44 -2.27 -9.07 8.16
N LYS A 45 -3.46 -8.90 8.76
CA LYS A 45 -4.53 -8.10 8.15
C LYS A 45 -4.19 -6.61 8.09
N VAL A 46 -3.57 -6.06 9.13
CA VAL A 46 -3.11 -4.66 9.16
C VAL A 46 -2.09 -4.41 8.03
N LEU A 47 -1.10 -5.29 7.88
CA LEU A 47 -0.09 -5.20 6.82
C LEU A 47 -0.73 -5.34 5.43
N SER A 48 -1.67 -6.28 5.25
CA SER A 48 -2.39 -6.42 3.98
C SER A 48 -3.13 -5.13 3.57
N ILE A 49 -3.83 -4.49 4.53
CA ILE A 49 -4.53 -3.22 4.29
C ILE A 49 -3.53 -2.10 3.96
N LEU A 50 -2.41 -2.03 4.70
CA LEU A 50 -1.35 -1.06 4.47
C LEU A 50 -0.73 -1.21 3.08
N PHE A 51 -0.39 -2.44 2.66
CA PHE A 51 0.20 -2.70 1.35
C PHE A 51 -0.72 -2.34 0.19
N SER A 52 -2.02 -2.59 0.31
CA SER A 52 -3.01 -2.15 -0.70
C SER A 52 -3.04 -0.62 -0.86
N ARG A 53 -2.91 0.13 0.25
CA ARG A 53 -2.85 1.59 0.24
C ARG A 53 -1.55 2.11 -0.35
N LEU A 54 -0.42 1.49 0.00
CA LEU A 54 0.89 1.79 -0.58
C LEU A 54 0.90 1.54 -2.10
N TYR A 55 0.26 0.46 -2.55
CA TYR A 55 0.13 0.16 -3.98
C TYR A 55 -0.68 1.23 -4.71
N THR A 56 -1.79 1.68 -4.12
CA THR A 56 -2.60 2.78 -4.66
C THR A 56 -1.79 4.08 -4.76
N LEU A 57 -0.97 4.38 -3.75
CA LEU A 57 -0.08 5.55 -3.78
C LEU A 57 1.02 5.40 -4.85
N ARG A 58 1.68 4.24 -4.95
CA ARG A 58 2.66 3.95 -6.00
C ARG A 58 2.07 4.20 -7.39
N ASN A 59 0.85 3.73 -7.63
CA ASN A 59 0.19 3.94 -8.92
C ASN A 59 -0.01 5.42 -9.22
N GLN A 60 -0.36 6.24 -8.22
CA GLN A 60 -0.50 7.69 -8.40
C GLN A 60 0.84 8.37 -8.76
N LEU A 61 1.96 7.88 -8.24
CA LEU A 61 3.29 8.43 -8.52
C LEU A 61 3.79 8.03 -9.91
N ILE A 62 3.56 6.77 -10.31
CA ILE A 62 4.14 6.19 -11.53
C ILE A 62 3.24 6.39 -12.75
N HIS A 63 1.91 6.31 -12.57
CA HIS A 63 0.94 6.29 -13.67
C HIS A 63 0.09 7.56 -13.75
N GLY A 64 0.41 8.58 -12.95
CA GLY A 64 -0.29 9.86 -12.91
C GLY A 64 -1.17 10.02 -11.66
N GLY A 65 -1.34 11.27 -11.21
CA GLY A 65 -1.91 11.59 -9.90
C GLY A 65 -0.99 12.47 -9.06
N ALA A 66 0.30 12.50 -9.40
CA ALA A 66 1.29 13.42 -8.84
C ALA A 66 1.76 14.46 -9.88
N THR A 67 1.98 15.70 -9.45
CA THR A 67 2.53 16.78 -10.28
C THR A 67 3.68 17.51 -9.59
N TYR A 68 4.55 18.16 -10.38
CA TYR A 68 5.72 18.89 -9.89
C TYR A 68 5.30 20.06 -8.97
N LEU A 69 5.97 20.20 -7.83
CA LEU A 69 5.68 21.19 -6.77
C LEU A 69 4.25 21.21 -6.21
N SER A 70 3.43 20.22 -6.55
CA SER A 70 2.09 20.10 -6.00
C SER A 70 2.09 19.58 -4.56
N SER A 71 1.08 19.99 -3.80
CA SER A 71 0.76 19.42 -2.49
C SER A 71 0.09 18.03 -2.61
N ALA A 72 -0.31 17.63 -3.81
CA ALA A 72 -0.86 16.31 -4.08
C ALA A 72 0.08 15.22 -3.58
N ASN A 73 -0.49 14.24 -2.87
CA ASN A 73 0.18 13.08 -2.31
C ASN A 73 1.26 13.36 -1.27
N ARG A 74 1.60 14.62 -0.95
CA ARG A 74 2.76 14.93 -0.08
C ARG A 74 2.60 14.40 1.33
N GLN A 75 1.40 14.51 1.90
CA GLN A 75 1.12 13.95 3.22
C GLN A 75 1.17 12.42 3.19
N GLN A 76 0.52 11.80 2.19
CA GLN A 76 0.51 10.35 2.01
C GLN A 76 1.93 9.80 1.84
N LEU A 77 2.77 10.47 1.05
CA LEU A 77 4.17 10.14 0.84
C LEU A 77 4.95 10.19 2.15
N LYS A 78 4.83 11.27 2.92
CA LYS A 78 5.53 11.41 4.21
C LYS A 78 5.17 10.26 5.16
N ASP A 79 3.87 9.97 5.30
CA ASP A 79 3.39 8.90 6.18
C ASP A 79 3.86 7.52 5.69
N CYS A 80 3.78 7.27 4.37
CA CYS A 80 4.19 6.00 3.78
C CYS A 80 5.70 5.77 3.86
N CYS A 81 6.52 6.80 3.63
CA CYS A 81 7.96 6.71 3.79
C CYS A 81 8.32 6.36 5.24
N GLY A 82 7.74 7.04 6.23
CA GLY A 82 8.01 6.72 7.65
C GLY A 82 7.60 5.32 8.08
N ILE A 83 6.61 4.71 7.40
CA ILE A 83 6.23 3.31 7.61
C ILE A 83 7.23 2.38 6.92
N LEU A 84 7.58 2.65 5.67
CA LEU A 84 8.53 1.83 4.90
C LEU A 84 9.94 1.85 5.50
N GLU A 85 10.37 2.97 6.09
CA GLU A 85 11.63 3.08 6.83
C GLU A 85 11.76 2.05 7.96
N LYS A 86 10.65 1.60 8.53
CA LYS A 86 10.63 0.55 9.56
C LYS A 86 10.42 -0.83 8.96
N LEU A 87 9.52 -0.93 7.98
CA LEU A 87 9.06 -2.20 7.45
C LEU A 87 10.08 -2.86 6.51
N VAL A 88 10.73 -2.06 5.65
CA VAL A 88 11.70 -2.59 4.68
C VAL A 88 12.90 -3.24 5.37
N PRO A 89 13.55 -2.61 6.37
CA PRO A 89 14.62 -3.26 7.12
C PRO A 89 14.18 -4.57 7.77
N SER A 90 13.01 -4.60 8.41
CA SER A 90 12.49 -5.84 9.02
C SER A 90 12.21 -6.95 8.01
N ILE A 91 11.70 -6.62 6.81
CA ILE A 91 11.52 -7.60 5.74
C ILE A 91 12.87 -8.15 5.30
N ILE A 92 13.86 -7.30 5.09
CA ILE A 92 15.21 -7.70 4.68
C ILE A 92 15.85 -8.60 5.73
N GLU A 93 15.76 -8.24 7.01
CA GLU A 93 16.28 -9.02 8.13
C GLU A 93 15.63 -10.41 8.17
N ILE A 94 14.30 -10.50 8.07
CA ILE A 94 13.57 -11.78 8.00
C ILE A 94 14.03 -12.64 6.81
N MET A 95 14.24 -12.01 5.65
CA MET A 95 14.72 -12.71 4.44
C MET A 95 16.15 -13.23 4.62
N MET A 96 17.03 -12.47 5.26
CA MET A 96 18.40 -12.87 5.56
C MET A 96 18.46 -13.99 6.60
N ASP A 97 17.67 -13.89 7.66
CA ASP A 97 17.59 -14.91 8.73
C ASP A 97 16.98 -16.22 8.25
N SER A 98 16.19 -16.18 7.17
CA SER A 98 15.62 -17.38 6.54
C SER A 98 16.10 -17.54 5.09
N ALA A 99 17.42 -17.40 4.88
CA ALA A 99 18.06 -17.51 3.58
C ALA A 99 17.87 -18.89 2.89
N ASP A 100 17.53 -19.93 3.66
CA ASP A 100 17.22 -21.27 3.16
C ASP A 100 15.81 -21.39 2.56
N LYS A 101 14.95 -20.38 2.72
CA LYS A 101 13.57 -20.39 2.22
C LYS A 101 13.47 -19.87 0.80
N ILE A 102 12.48 -20.40 0.08
CA ILE A 102 12.09 -19.90 -1.24
C ILE A 102 11.14 -18.71 -1.03
N TRP A 103 11.62 -17.51 -1.32
CA TRP A 103 10.85 -16.25 -1.21
C TRP A 103 10.07 -15.88 -2.48
N GLY A 104 10.01 -16.81 -3.45
CA GLY A 104 9.45 -16.62 -4.78
C GLY A 104 10.53 -16.58 -5.87
N GLU A 105 10.10 -16.66 -7.13
CA GLU A 105 11.00 -16.50 -8.27
C GLU A 105 11.47 -15.04 -8.37
N ALA A 106 12.76 -14.85 -8.62
CA ALA A 106 13.30 -13.52 -8.86
C ALA A 106 12.75 -12.97 -10.18
N VAL A 107 11.99 -11.88 -10.11
CA VAL A 107 11.50 -11.16 -11.30
C VAL A 107 12.67 -10.67 -12.17
N TYR A 108 13.81 -10.37 -11.53
CA TYR A 108 15.08 -10.02 -12.17
C TYR A 108 16.14 -11.01 -11.68
N PRO A 109 16.33 -12.16 -12.34
CA PRO A 109 17.28 -13.16 -11.91
C PRO A 109 18.72 -12.68 -12.10
N LEU A 110 19.64 -13.22 -11.29
CA LEU A 110 21.07 -13.03 -11.49
C LEU A 110 21.48 -13.67 -12.83
N ILE A 111 22.06 -12.89 -13.72
CA ILE A 111 22.65 -13.41 -14.96
C ILE A 111 24.07 -13.85 -14.65
N ASN A 112 24.31 -15.16 -14.67
CA ASN A 112 25.65 -15.71 -14.59
C ASN A 112 26.27 -15.68 -15.99
N ASN A 113 27.30 -14.86 -16.18
CA ASN A 113 28.18 -15.00 -17.32
C ASN A 113 29.18 -16.12 -16.99
N ASN A 114 29.03 -17.26 -17.66
CA ASN A 114 30.09 -18.27 -17.69
C ASN A 114 31.29 -17.76 -18.49
#